data_AF-A0A3B8X0U6-F1
#
_entry.id   AF-A0A3B8X0U6-F1
#
_cell.length_a   1.000
_cell.length_b   1.000
_cell.length_c   1.000
_cell.angle_alpha   90.00
_cell.angle_beta   90.00
_cell.angle_gamma   90.00
#
_symmetry.space_group_name_H-M   'P 1'
#
loop_
_entity.id
_entity.type
_entity.pdbx_description
1 polymer ?
#
loop_
_entity_poly.entity_id
_entity_poly.type
_entity_poly.pdbx_seq_one_letter_code
_entity_poly.pdbx_strand_id
1 'polypeptide(L)'
;DEFHTIVGAGGASGSLDAANMLKPALARGEFQCIGATTLDEFTKIVEKDGALDRRFQKIVVEPTGVAESIEILQHLKPKYEEFHG
;
A
#
# COMPACT_ATOMS: atom_id res chain seq x y z
N ASP A 1 5.24 -0.28 1.17
CA ASP A 1 5.11 0.59 0.00
C ASP A 1 4.35 0.01 -1.18
N GLU A 2 4.57 -1.23 -1.60
CA GLU A 2 3.80 -1.78 -2.75
C GLU A 2 3.17 -3.13 -2.43
N PHE A 3 2.01 -3.09 -1.78
CA PHE A 3 1.27 -4.31 -1.43
C PHE A 3 0.91 -5.14 -2.67
N HIS A 4 0.57 -4.47 -3.77
CA HIS A 4 0.23 -5.12 -5.03
C HIS A 4 1.43 -5.82 -5.69
N THR A 5 2.65 -5.33 -5.52
CA THR A 5 3.87 -5.96 -6.04
C THR A 5 4.16 -7.30 -5.36
N ILE A 6 3.74 -7.44 -4.10
CA ILE A 6 3.89 -8.68 -3.34
C ILE A 6 2.76 -9.66 -3.61
N VAL A 7 1.52 -9.21 -3.88
CA VAL A 7 0.33 -10.10 -3.93
C VAL A 7 -0.21 -10.33 -5.35
N GLY A 8 0.02 -9.38 -6.27
CA GLY A 8 -0.55 -9.33 -7.62
C GLY A 8 0.41 -9.66 -8.76
N ALA A 9 1.68 -9.97 -8.49
CA ALA A 9 2.73 -10.12 -9.49
C ALA A 9 2.71 -11.47 -10.23
N GLY A 10 1.53 -11.93 -10.66
CA GLY A 10 1.33 -13.17 -11.42
C GLY A 10 1.70 -13.10 -12.90
N GLY A 11 2.46 -12.09 -13.34
CA GLY A 11 2.78 -11.88 -14.77
C GLY A 11 4.26 -11.70 -15.12
N ALA A 12 5.15 -11.47 -14.15
CA ALA A 12 6.58 -11.31 -14.38
C ALA A 12 7.34 -12.50 -13.79
N SER A 13 8.28 -13.04 -14.57
CA SER A 13 8.91 -14.37 -14.43
C SER A 13 9.74 -14.66 -13.17
N GLY A 14 9.64 -13.86 -12.11
CA GLY A 14 10.38 -14.06 -10.85
C GLY A 14 9.59 -13.74 -9.57
N SER A 15 8.43 -13.10 -9.67
CA SER A 15 7.59 -12.68 -8.53
C SER A 15 6.47 -13.66 -8.18
N LEU A 16 6.36 -14.77 -8.95
CA LEU A 16 5.31 -15.78 -8.83
C LEU A 16 5.32 -16.51 -7.47
N ASP A 17 6.48 -16.59 -6.82
CA ASP A 17 6.67 -17.44 -5.64
C ASP A 17 6.28 -16.73 -4.33
N ALA A 18 6.72 -15.49 -4.13
CA ALA A 18 6.49 -14.76 -2.88
C ALA A 18 4.99 -14.51 -2.62
N ALA A 19 4.23 -14.13 -3.64
CA ALA A 19 2.79 -13.85 -3.53
C ALA A 19 1.98 -15.07 -3.09
N ASN A 20 2.26 -16.22 -3.71
CA ASN A 20 1.54 -17.46 -3.44
C ASN A 20 1.95 -18.08 -2.10
N MET A 21 3.19 -17.86 -1.65
CA MET A 21 3.65 -18.28 -0.32
C MET A 21 3.04 -17.42 0.81
N LEU A 22 2.85 -16.11 0.59
CA LEU A 22 2.37 -15.20 1.63
C LEU A 22 0.84 -15.17 1.76
N LYS A 23 0.09 -15.38 0.67
CA LYS A 23 -1.39 -15.39 0.68
C LYS A 23 -1.99 -16.30 1.76
N PRO A 24 -1.54 -17.57 1.93
CA PRO A 24 -2.08 -18.43 2.98
C PRO A 24 -1.79 -17.92 4.40
N ALA A 25 -0.59 -17.40 4.66
CA ALA A 25 -0.22 -16.86 5.97
C ALA A 25 -1.02 -15.59 6.33
N LEU A 26 -1.23 -14.71 5.35
CA LEU A 26 -2.09 -13.52 5.46
C LEU A 26 -3.56 -13.90 5.68
N ALA A 27 -4.08 -14.85 4.90
CA ALA A 27 -5.44 -15.37 5.03
C ALA A 27 -5.70 -16.04 6.40
N ARG A 28 -4.68 -16.68 6.99
CA ARG A 28 -4.76 -17.26 8.33
C ARG A 28 -4.55 -16.23 9.45
N GLY A 29 -3.99 -15.06 9.14
CA GLY A 29 -3.67 -14.02 10.12
C GLY A 29 -2.42 -14.34 10.95
N GLU A 30 -1.52 -15.16 10.43
CA GLU A 30 -0.27 -15.56 11.10
C GLU A 30 0.79 -14.45 11.08
N PHE A 31 0.56 -13.40 10.28
CA PHE A 31 1.45 -12.27 10.10
C PHE A 31 0.64 -10.98 10.00
N GLN A 32 1.09 -9.92 10.67
CA GLN A 32 0.50 -8.59 10.58
C GLN A 32 1.32 -7.74 9.63
N CYS A 33 0.65 -7.05 8.71
CA CYS A 33 1.29 -6.08 7.82
C CYS A 33 0.41 -4.87 7.57
N ILE A 34 1.05 -3.78 7.14
CA ILE A 34 0.39 -2.59 6.62
C ILE A 34 0.77 -2.48 5.15
N GLY A 35 -0.24 -2.54 4.29
CA GLY A 35 -0.09 -2.34 2.85
C GLY A 35 -0.50 -0.92 2.47
N ALA A 36 0.25 -0.31 1.55
CA ALA A 36 -0.15 0.89 0.84
C ALA A 36 -0.36 0.52 -0.64
N THR A 37 -1.48 0.94 -1.21
CA THR A 37 -1.86 0.64 -2.61
C THR A 37 -2.95 1.62 -3.05
N THR A 38 -3.19 1.73 -4.35
CA THR A 38 -4.32 2.52 -4.86
C THR A 38 -5.65 1.80 -4.64
N LEU A 39 -6.77 2.54 -4.65
CA LEU A 39 -8.11 1.96 -4.51
C LEU A 39 -8.39 0.89 -5.59
N ASP A 40 -8.00 1.16 -6.83
CA ASP A 40 -8.20 0.24 -7.96
C ASP A 40 -7.46 -1.09 -7.78
N GLU A 41 -6.24 -1.04 -7.25
CA GLU A 41 -5.45 -2.25 -6.98
C GLU A 41 -6.00 -3.04 -5.80
N PHE A 42 -6.43 -2.34 -4.74
CA PHE A 42 -7.09 -2.97 -3.59
C PHE A 42 -8.31 -3.77 -4.04
N THR A 43 -9.17 -3.18 -4.87
CA THR A 43 -10.34 -3.86 -5.43
C THR A 43 -9.94 -5.05 -6.32
N LYS A 44 -8.89 -4.93 -7.14
CA LYS A 44 -8.47 -6.02 -8.03
C LYS A 44 -7.86 -7.21 -7.29
N ILE A 45 -7.18 -7.00 -6.16
CA ILE A 45 -6.31 -8.00 -5.52
C ILE A 45 -6.89 -8.51 -4.20
N VAL A 46 -7.50 -7.63 -3.39
CA VAL A 46 -8.00 -7.99 -2.05
C VAL A 46 -9.49 -8.29 -2.10
N GLU A 47 -10.31 -7.37 -2.60
CA GLU A 47 -11.79 -7.53 -2.59
C GLU A 47 -12.26 -8.70 -3.48
N LYS A 48 -11.46 -9.11 -4.47
CA LYS A 48 -11.75 -10.30 -5.31
C LYS A 48 -11.38 -11.64 -4.66
N ASP A 49 -10.57 -11.63 -3.60
CA ASP A 49 -10.17 -12.84 -2.87
C ASP A 49 -10.87 -12.87 -1.51
N GLY A 50 -11.89 -13.74 -1.38
CA GLY A 50 -12.73 -13.78 -0.18
C GLY A 50 -12.01 -14.16 1.12
N ALA A 51 -10.78 -14.69 1.07
CA ALA A 51 -9.97 -14.94 2.26
C ALA A 51 -9.19 -13.69 2.68
N LEU A 52 -8.66 -12.93 1.72
CA LEU A 52 -7.96 -11.66 1.99
C LEU A 52 -8.93 -10.56 2.40
N ASP A 53 -10.09 -10.45 1.74
CA ASP A 53 -11.13 -9.45 2.02
C ASP A 53 -11.57 -9.46 3.50
N ARG A 54 -11.63 -10.65 4.12
CA ARG A 54 -12.00 -10.81 5.54
C ARG A 54 -10.87 -10.52 6.53
N ARG A 55 -9.64 -10.37 6.04
CA ARG A 55 -8.43 -10.20 6.88
C ARG A 55 -7.86 -8.80 6.79
N PHE A 56 -8.05 -8.12 5.68
CA PHE A 56 -7.61 -6.74 5.52
C PHE A 56 -8.71 -5.76 5.91
N GLN A 57 -8.34 -4.79 6.76
CA GLN A 57 -9.18 -3.63 7.01
C GLN A 57 -8.81 -2.52 6.03
N LYS A 58 -9.76 -2.08 5.20
CA LYS A 58 -9.57 -0.93 4.32
C LYS A 58 -9.59 0.36 5.14
N ILE A 59 -8.49 1.12 5.09
CA ILE A 59 -8.38 2.47 5.61
C ILE A 59 -8.17 3.40 4.41
N VAL A 60 -9.15 4.26 4.14
CA VAL A 60 -9.06 5.23 3.04
C VAL A 60 -8.30 6.44 3.53
N VAL A 61 -7.24 6.80 2.80
CA VAL A 61 -6.46 8.01 3.05
C VAL A 61 -6.84 9.02 1.98
N GLU A 62 -7.56 10.07 2.41
CA GLU A 62 -7.98 11.15 1.53
C GLU A 62 -6.84 12.12 1.24
N PRO A 63 -6.85 12.81 0.09
CA PRO A 63 -5.89 13.87 -0.18
C PRO A 63 -6.03 15.01 0.83
N THR A 64 -4.91 15.65 1.15
CA THR A 64 -4.86 16.79 2.06
C THR A 64 -5.60 17.99 1.50
N GLY A 65 -6.23 18.77 2.39
CA GLY A 65 -6.83 20.05 2.01
C GLY A 65 -5.77 21.09 1.62
N VAL A 66 -6.19 22.21 1.04
CA VAL A 66 -5.26 23.29 0.63
C VAL A 66 -4.49 23.84 1.84
N ALA A 67 -5.18 24.10 2.95
CA ALA A 67 -4.55 24.66 4.16
C ALA A 67 -3.52 23.69 4.77
N GLU A 68 -3.88 22.42 4.91
CA GLU A 68 -2.99 21.35 5.39
C GLU A 68 -1.79 21.14 4.45
N SER A 69 -2.03 21.21 3.13
CA SER A 69 -0.96 21.10 2.14
C SER A 69 0.04 22.26 2.26
N ILE A 70 -0.45 23.48 2.50
CA ILE A 70 0.41 24.65 2.77
C ILE A 70 1.24 24.41 4.03
N GLU A 71 0.64 23.90 5.11
CA GLU A 71 1.35 23.57 6.34
C GLU A 71 2.44 22.52 6.11
N ILE A 72 2.14 21.44 5.39
CA ILE A 72 3.12 20.41 5.01
C ILE A 72 4.29 21.04 4.24
N LEU A 73 4.01 21.91 3.27
CA LEU A 73 5.04 22.59 2.48
C LEU A 73 5.90 23.51 3.35
N GLN A 74 5.31 24.22 4.31
CA GLN A 74 6.07 25.06 5.25
C GLN A 74 7.04 24.23 6.10
N HIS A 75 6.65 23.01 6.51
CA HIS A 75 7.52 22.10 7.24
C HIS A 75 8.63 21.49 6.37
N LEU A 76 8.38 21.32 5.06
CA LEU A 76 9.38 20.82 4.11
C LEU A 76 10.36 21.90 3.66
N LYS A 77 9.93 23.16 3.63
CA LYS A 77 10.69 24.31 3.11
C LYS A 77 12.14 24.37 3.62
N PRO A 78 12.46 24.25 4.93
CA PRO A 78 13.83 24.35 5.40
C PRO A 78 14.76 23.29 4.81
N LYS A 79 14.26 22.06 4.61
CA LYS A 79 15.05 20.97 4.01
C LYS A 79 15.36 21.25 2.54
N TYR A 80 14.42 21.84 1.81
CA TYR A 80 14.63 22.23 0.42
C TYR A 80 15.58 23.44 0.31
N GLU A 81 15.49 24.41 1.22
CA GLU A 81 16.41 25.55 1.28
C GLU A 81 17.85 25.10 1.57
N GLU A 82 18.06 24.16 2.50
CA GLU A 82 19.39 23.59 2.79
C GLU A 82 19.98 22.83 1.58
N PHE A 83 19.16 22.10 0.85
CA PHE A 83 19.64 21.33 -0.31
C PHE A 83 19.98 22.20 -1.53
N HIS A 84 19.36 23.37 -1.66
CA HIS A 84 19.48 24.23 -2.85
C HIS A 84 20.18 25.58 -2.63
N GLY A 85 20.41 26.00 -1.39
CA GLY A 85 21.09 27.25 -1.01
C GLY A 85 22.60 27.10 -0.84
#